data_AF-B4X5I9-F1
#
_entry.id   AF-B4X5I9-F1
#
_cell.length_a   1.000
_cell.length_b   1.000
_cell.length_c   1.000
_cell.angle_alpha   90.00
_cell.angle_beta   90.00
_cell.angle_gamma   90.00
#
_symmetry.space_group_name_H-M   'P 1'
#
loop_
_entity.id
_entity.type
_entity.pdbx_description
1 polymer ?
#
loop_
_entity_poly.entity_id
_entity_poly.type
_entity_poly.pdbx_seq_one_letter_code
_entity_poly.pdbx_strand_id
1 'polypeptide(L)'
;MKVRNSKEQQRYRLERDMERFLSEGGSISEVPNGVSGADAVSGKGHQTVLFNGPRQAQRTDLSQVAATIDSRKHKPRRQRLNARPQRKLVYDDFGEPLRWVWQNK
;
A
#
# COMPACT_ATOMS: atom_id res chain seq x y z
N MET A 1 19.64 26.99 -12.06
CA MET A 1 20.18 26.86 -10.69
C MET A 1 19.30 27.65 -9.73
N LYS A 2 18.76 27.05 -8.67
CA LYS A 2 18.06 27.79 -7.61
C LYS A 2 19.14 28.50 -6.77
N VAL A 3 19.22 29.82 -6.88
CA VAL A 3 20.15 30.62 -6.06
C VAL A 3 19.76 30.35 -4.60
N ARG A 4 20.63 29.66 -3.86
CA ARG A 4 20.44 29.42 -2.42
C ARG A 4 20.99 30.63 -1.71
N ASN A 5 20.10 31.54 -1.33
CA ASN A 5 20.47 32.70 -0.53
C ASN A 5 21.10 32.18 0.78
N SER A 6 22.26 32.70 1.16
CA SER A 6 22.90 32.35 2.45
C SER A 6 22.04 32.81 3.63
N LYS A 7 22.18 32.16 4.79
CA LYS A 7 21.50 32.58 6.04
C LYS A 7 21.82 34.03 6.38
N GLU A 8 23.04 34.49 6.14
CA GLU A 8 23.45 35.88 6.35
C GLU A 8 22.68 36.85 5.45
N GLN A 9 22.52 36.50 4.17
CA GLN A 9 21.75 37.30 3.23
C GLN A 9 20.26 37.36 3.61
N GLN A 10 19.72 36.29 4.20
CA GLN A 10 18.34 36.27 4.71
C GLN A 10 18.19 37.20 5.91
N ARG A 11 19.16 37.20 6.84
CA ARG A 11 19.14 38.09 8.02
C ARG A 11 19.16 39.56 7.61
N TYR A 12 20.09 39.94 6.74
CA TYR A 12 20.21 41.32 6.28
C TYR A 12 18.94 41.82 5.56
N ARG A 13 18.27 40.94 4.81
CA ARG A 13 16.98 41.28 4.19
C ARG A 13 15.89 41.51 5.22
N LEU A 14 15.80 40.63 6.22
CA LEU A 14 14.81 40.75 7.29
C LEU A 14 15.02 42.04 8.09
N GLU A 15 16.26 42.37 8.44
CA GLU A 15 16.61 43.62 9.15
C GLU A 15 16.18 44.84 8.35
N ARG A 16 16.48 44.88 7.05
CA ARG A 16 16.05 45.96 6.16
C ARG A 16 14.52 46.07 6.07
N ASP A 17 13.83 44.94 5.97
CA ASP A 17 12.37 44.92 5.86
C ASP A 17 11.70 45.40 7.16
N MET A 18 12.28 45.06 8.31
CA MET A 18 11.87 45.57 9.63
C MET A 18 12.10 47.07 9.74
N GLU A 19 13.29 47.56 9.36
CA GLU A 19 13.62 48.99 9.43
C GLU A 19 12.67 49.82 8.56
N ARG A 20 12.42 49.37 7.32
CA ARG A 20 11.46 50.01 6.41
C ARG A 20 10.04 50.07 7.01
N PHE A 21 9.60 48.98 7.65
CA PHE A 21 8.30 48.93 8.30
C PHE A 21 8.21 49.92 9.47
N LEU A 22 9.27 50.05 10.25
CA LEU A 22 9.33 50.99 11.39
C LEU A 22 9.44 52.45 10.95
N SER A 23 10.14 52.74 9.84
CA SER A 23 10.39 54.11 9.38
C SER A 23 9.22 54.70 8.59
N GLU A 24 8.67 53.94 7.65
CA GLU A 24 7.61 54.41 6.74
C GLU A 24 6.21 54.05 7.23
N GLY A 25 6.11 53.12 8.18
CA GLY A 25 4.87 52.43 8.50
C GLY A 25 4.47 51.45 7.40
N GLY A 26 3.63 50.48 7.73
CA GLY A 26 3.14 49.50 6.75
C GLY A 26 2.09 48.57 7.32
N SER A 27 1.51 47.74 6.45
CA SER A 27 0.58 46.68 6.84
C SER A 27 1.23 45.31 6.69
N ILE A 28 1.16 44.48 7.74
CA ILE A 28 1.58 43.08 7.67
C ILE A 28 0.41 42.27 7.12
N SER A 29 0.64 41.54 6.03
CA SER A 29 -0.34 40.60 5.50
C SER A 29 -0.16 39.26 6.20
N GLU A 30 -1.16 38.84 6.97
CA GLU A 30 -1.19 37.52 7.59
C GLU A 30 -1.67 36.49 6.57
N VAL A 31 -0.82 35.53 6.22
CA VAL A 31 -1.16 34.43 5.31
C VAL A 31 -1.52 33.20 6.14
N PRO A 32 -2.74 32.65 6.01
CA PRO A 32 -3.13 31.44 6.73
C PRO A 32 -2.24 30.24 6.38
N ASN A 33 -2.03 29.38 7.38
CA ASN A 33 -1.32 28.12 7.19
C ASN A 33 -2.01 27.26 6.12
N GLY A 34 -1.23 26.71 5.19
CA GLY A 34 -1.73 25.83 4.12
C GLY A 34 -2.10 26.55 2.81
N VAL A 35 -2.00 27.88 2.75
CA VAL A 35 -2.15 28.62 1.49
C VAL A 35 -0.85 28.51 0.69
N SER A 36 -0.93 27.93 -0.51
CA SER A 36 0.21 27.86 -1.44
C SER A 36 0.50 29.25 -2.00
N GLY A 37 1.77 29.66 -2.03
CA GLY A 37 2.21 30.92 -2.61
C GLY A 37 2.18 30.98 -4.15
N ALA A 38 1.39 30.11 -4.78
CA ALA A 38 1.18 30.12 -6.23
C ALA A 38 -0.09 30.91 -6.54
N ASP A 39 0.02 31.93 -7.40
CA ASP A 39 -1.13 32.71 -7.86
C ASP A 39 -2.20 31.79 -8.45
N ALA A 40 -3.44 31.86 -7.94
CA ALA A 40 -4.57 31.14 -8.50
C ALA A 40 -4.83 31.52 -9.99
N VAL A 41 -4.41 32.73 -10.40
CA VAL A 41 -4.60 33.26 -11.75
C VAL A 41 -3.47 32.83 -12.70
N SER A 42 -2.25 32.66 -12.20
CA SER A 42 -1.15 32.10 -12.97
C SER A 42 -1.08 30.61 -12.65
N GLY A 43 -1.94 29.82 -13.30
CA GLY A 43 -2.11 28.35 -13.14
C GLY A 43 -0.86 27.49 -13.38
N LYS A 44 0.33 28.05 -13.23
CA LYS A 44 1.66 27.41 -13.21
C LYS A 44 2.08 26.96 -11.81
N GLY A 45 1.18 27.02 -10.82
CA GLY A 45 1.33 26.32 -9.54
C GLY A 45 1.30 24.81 -9.77
N HIS A 46 2.46 24.23 -10.07
CA HIS A 46 2.73 22.80 -10.05
C HIS A 46 1.61 21.89 -10.60
N GLN A 47 0.98 22.22 -11.72
CA GLN A 47 0.31 21.20 -12.51
C GLN A 47 1.40 20.45 -13.30
N THR A 48 2.23 19.68 -12.59
CA THR A 48 2.92 18.57 -13.24
C THR A 48 1.81 17.61 -13.66
N VAL A 49 1.34 17.79 -14.89
CA VAL A 49 0.51 16.83 -15.59
C VAL A 49 1.35 15.59 -15.81
N LEU A 50 1.46 14.77 -14.76
CA LEU A 50 2.29 13.58 -14.68
C LEU A 50 1.80 12.48 -15.65
N PHE A 51 0.63 12.64 -16.27
CA PHE A 51 -0.03 11.59 -17.06
C PHE A 51 -0.80 12.11 -18.29
N ASN A 52 -0.23 13.05 -19.06
CA ASN A 52 -0.85 13.54 -20.31
C ASN A 52 -0.46 12.77 -21.58
N GLY A 53 0.25 11.64 -21.46
CA GLY A 53 0.55 10.78 -22.60
C GLY A 53 -0.70 10.05 -23.09
N PRO A 54 -0.84 9.76 -24.41
CA PRO A 54 -1.91 8.89 -24.88
C PRO A 54 -1.83 7.56 -24.14
N ARG A 55 -2.97 7.07 -23.64
CA ARG A 55 -3.10 5.72 -23.04
C ARG A 55 -2.92 4.67 -24.13
N GLN A 56 -1.72 4.54 -24.66
CA GLN A 56 -1.42 3.65 -25.78
C GLN A 56 -0.22 2.78 -25.44
N ALA A 57 -0.51 1.74 -24.67
CA ALA A 57 0.03 0.42 -24.96
C ALA A 57 -1.19 -0.50 -24.99
N GLN A 58 -1.38 -1.23 -26.09
CA GLN A 58 -2.36 -2.31 -26.16
C GLN A 58 -2.00 -3.30 -25.07
N ARG A 59 -2.73 -3.27 -23.95
CA ARG A 59 -2.46 -4.17 -22.82
C ARG A 59 -2.92 -5.56 -23.21
N THR A 60 -1.99 -6.50 -23.27
CA THR A 60 -2.33 -7.93 -23.40
C THR A 60 -2.97 -8.38 -22.11
N ASP A 61 -4.20 -8.91 -22.17
CA ASP A 61 -4.84 -9.49 -21.00
C ASP A 61 -4.13 -10.78 -20.59
N LEU A 62 -3.63 -10.82 -19.35
CA LEU A 62 -2.97 -11.98 -18.75
C LEU A 62 -3.80 -12.60 -17.62
N SER A 63 -5.06 -12.18 -17.48
CA SER A 63 -5.99 -12.67 -16.44
C SER A 63 -6.06 -14.20 -16.39
N GLN A 64 -6.16 -14.85 -17.56
CA GLN A 64 -6.23 -16.31 -17.67
C GLN A 64 -4.93 -17.00 -17.25
N VAL A 65 -3.77 -16.41 -17.60
CA VAL A 65 -2.45 -16.95 -17.24
C VAL A 65 -2.25 -16.84 -15.72
N ALA A 66 -2.61 -15.70 -15.13
CA ALA A 66 -2.58 -15.49 -13.69
C ALA A 66 -3.50 -16.48 -12.95
N ALA A 67 -4.75 -16.64 -13.41
CA ALA A 67 -5.68 -17.62 -12.85
C ALA A 67 -5.14 -19.06 -12.90
N THR A 68 -4.48 -19.42 -14.01
CA THR A 68 -3.84 -20.73 -14.16
C THR A 68 -2.70 -20.92 -13.16
N ILE A 69 -1.86 -19.91 -12.94
CA ILE A 69 -0.78 -19.96 -11.95
C ILE A 69 -1.34 -20.11 -10.53
N ASP A 70 -2.36 -19.33 -10.18
CA ASP A 70 -2.93 -19.38 -8.83
C ASP A 70 -3.64 -20.70 -8.55
N SER A 71 -4.31 -21.30 -9.55
CA SER A 71 -4.90 -22.63 -9.41
C SER A 71 -3.87 -23.72 -9.03
N ARG A 72 -2.60 -23.57 -9.46
CA ARG A 72 -1.51 -24.52 -9.14
C ARG A 72 -0.96 -24.33 -7.73
N LYS A 73 -1.05 -23.13 -7.16
CA LYS A 73 -0.58 -22.84 -5.79
C LYS A 73 -1.46 -23.52 -4.74
N HIS A 74 -2.75 -23.67 -5.03
CA HIS A 74 -3.66 -24.35 -4.12
C HIS A 74 -3.54 -25.87 -4.27
N LYS A 75 -2.85 -26.51 -3.34
CA LYS A 75 -2.84 -27.96 -3.22
C LYS A 75 -4.27 -28.43 -3.02
N PRO A 76 -4.82 -29.37 -3.83
CA PRO A 76 -6.17 -29.84 -3.63
C PRO A 76 -6.29 -30.36 -2.20
N ARG A 77 -7.27 -29.86 -1.45
CA ARG A 77 -7.61 -30.41 -0.14
C ARG A 77 -7.88 -31.90 -0.38
N ARG A 78 -7.03 -32.76 0.18
CA ARG A 78 -7.28 -34.20 0.16
C ARG A 78 -8.67 -34.40 0.75
N GLN A 79 -9.60 -34.86 -0.09
CA GLN A 79 -10.90 -35.26 0.39
C GLN A 79 -10.66 -36.33 1.46
N ARG A 80 -11.10 -36.06 2.69
CA ARG A 80 -11.08 -37.06 3.74
C ARG A 80 -12.06 -38.13 3.29
N LEU A 81 -11.53 -39.27 2.85
CA LEU A 81 -12.36 -40.44 2.59
C LEU A 81 -13.07 -40.79 3.90
N ASN A 82 -14.40 -40.97 3.81
CA ASN A 82 -15.18 -41.46 4.95
C ASN A 82 -14.57 -42.80 5.38
N ALA A 83 -14.28 -42.91 6.67
CA ALA A 83 -13.70 -44.13 7.22
C ALA A 83 -14.70 -45.27 7.00
N ARG A 84 -14.28 -46.28 6.23
CA ARG A 84 -15.07 -47.49 6.03
C ARG A 84 -15.00 -48.34 7.30
N PRO A 85 -16.03 -49.15 7.58
CA PRO A 85 -15.98 -50.13 8.66
C PRO A 85 -14.73 -51.00 8.51
N GLN A 86 -13.94 -51.12 9.58
CA GLN A 86 -12.76 -51.98 9.60
C GLN A 86 -12.97 -53.13 10.57
N ARG A 87 -12.50 -54.33 10.18
CA ARG A 87 -12.44 -55.47 11.09
C ARG A 87 -11.28 -55.28 12.04
N LYS A 88 -11.56 -55.22 13.33
CA LYS A 88 -10.56 -55.17 14.39
C LYS A 88 -10.58 -56.46 15.19
N LEU A 89 -9.41 -57.05 15.42
CA LEU A 89 -9.26 -58.22 16.28
C LEU A 89 -9.25 -57.73 17.74
N VAL A 90 -10.16 -58.28 18.53
CA VAL A 90 -10.26 -58.01 19.97
C VAL A 90 -9.40 -59.02 20.71
N TYR A 91 -8.65 -58.53 21.69
CA TYR A 91 -7.78 -59.34 22.54
C TYR A 91 -8.33 -59.37 23.97
N ASP A 92 -8.12 -60.50 24.65
CA ASP A 92 -8.43 -60.65 26.08
C ASP A 92 -7.39 -59.94 26.97
N ASP A 93 -7.60 -59.91 28.29
CA ASP A 93 -6.68 -59.32 29.28
C ASP A 93 -5.29 -59.98 29.30
N PHE A 94 -5.16 -61.17 28.72
CA PHE A 94 -3.91 -61.90 28.50
C PHE A 94 -3.32 -61.74 27.08
N GLY A 95 -3.94 -60.94 26.21
CA GLY A 95 -3.45 -60.67 24.86
C GLY A 95 -3.79 -61.76 23.83
N GLU A 96 -4.61 -62.75 24.18
CA GLU A 96 -5.06 -63.79 23.27
C GLU A 96 -6.17 -63.26 22.33
N PRO A 97 -6.17 -63.62 21.03
CA PRO A 97 -7.15 -63.13 20.08
C PRO A 97 -8.51 -63.83 20.27
N LEU A 98 -9.54 -63.05 20.65
CA LEU A 98 -10.88 -63.57 20.90
C LEU A 98 -11.75 -63.61 19.64
N ARG A 99 -11.96 -62.46 19.00
CA ARG A 99 -12.89 -62.34 17.86
C ARG A 99 -12.66 -61.09 17.02
N TRP A 100 -13.12 -61.16 15.78
CA TRP A 100 -13.19 -59.99 14.88
C TRP A 100 -14.49 -59.24 15.10
N VAL A 101 -14.39 -57.93 15.35
CA VAL A 101 -15.55 -57.03 15.44
C VAL A 101 -15.42 -55.96 14.35
N TRP A 102 -16.54 -55.64 13.71
CA TRP A 102 -16.61 -54.50 12.78
C TRP A 102 -16.76 -53.21 13.59
N GLN A 103 -15.78 -52.30 13.46
CA GLN A 103 -15.85 -50.98 14.07
C GLN A 103 -16.20 -49.96 12.99
N ASN A 104 -17.36 -49.30 13.16
CA ASN A 104 -17.67 -48.06 12.44
C ASN A 104 -16.92 -46.93 13.16
N LYS A 105 -16.25 -46.07 12.40
CA LYS A 105 -15.52 -44.92 12.95
C LYS A 105 -16.46 -43.75 13.18
#